data_AF-A0AAQ4EJ40-F1
#
_entry.id   AF-A0AAQ4EJ40-F1
#
_cell.length_a   1.000
_cell.length_b   1.000
_cell.length_c   1.000
_cell.angle_alpha   90.00
_cell.angle_beta   90.00
_cell.angle_gamma   90.00
#
_symmetry.space_group_name_H-M   'P 1'
#
loop_
_entity.id
_entity.type
_entity.pdbx_description
1 polymer ?
#
loop_
_entity_poly.entity_id
_entity_poly.type
_entity_poly.pdbx_seq_one_letter_code
_entity_poly.pdbx_strand_id
1 'polypeptide(L)'
;MLRKVTKQALGMPIYSSTQRLLDMGAHNTVQELVEAHLSNQRIRLSHTEHGRTVLRKIGWQIEPVPIKAALPDDWKTTIPTKPLPRNMTPGKDGEKRTARPKAIARKLEENRRLLYADASLRKHSDHAAVVVTS
;
A
#
# COMPACT_ATOMS: atom_id res chain seq x y z
N MET A 1 -3.87 0.67 19.72
CA MET A 1 -4.74 0.73 18.52
C MET A 1 -4.88 -0.63 17.83
N LEU A 2 -3.78 -1.30 17.42
CA LEU A 2 -3.80 -2.61 16.75
C LEU A 2 -4.73 -3.64 17.41
N ARG A 3 -4.57 -3.93 18.70
CA ARG A 3 -5.39 -4.91 19.44
C ARG A 3 -6.90 -4.71 19.32
N LYS A 4 -7.38 -3.46 19.31
CA LYS A 4 -8.82 -3.16 19.18
C LYS A 4 -9.31 -3.48 17.78
N VAL A 5 -8.51 -3.14 16.77
CA VAL A 5 -8.81 -3.41 15.36
C VAL A 5 -8.79 -4.93 15.11
N THR A 6 -7.82 -5.66 15.65
CA THR A 6 -7.77 -7.12 15.52
C THR A 6 -9.01 -7.78 16.14
N LYS A 7 -9.43 -7.34 17.35
CA LYS A 7 -10.66 -7.85 17.97
C LYS A 7 -11.89 -7.57 17.10
N GLN A 8 -12.02 -6.35 16.58
CA GLN A 8 -13.13 -5.99 15.69
C GLN A 8 -13.11 -6.81 14.40
N ALA A 9 -11.95 -7.02 13.78
CA ALA A 9 -11.82 -7.82 12.57
C ALA A 9 -12.21 -9.29 12.79
N LEU A 10 -11.97 -9.81 14.00
CA LEU A 10 -12.36 -11.16 14.40
C LEU A 10 -13.79 -11.25 14.98
N GLY A 11 -14.56 -10.17 14.95
CA GLY A 11 -15.92 -10.14 15.52
C GLY A 11 -15.96 -10.28 17.04
N MET A 12 -14.85 -10.05 17.73
CA MET A 12 -14.75 -10.20 19.19
C MET A 12 -15.14 -8.89 19.91
N PRO A 13 -15.80 -8.99 21.08
CA PRO A 13 -16.02 -7.84 21.94
C PRO A 13 -14.71 -7.13 22.32
N ILE A 14 -14.76 -5.80 22.47
CA ILE A 14 -13.56 -4.99 22.78
C ILE A 14 -12.95 -5.40 24.13
N TYR A 15 -13.79 -5.86 25.07
CA TYR A 15 -13.41 -6.32 26.40
C TYR A 15 -12.87 -7.77 26.46
N SER A 16 -12.82 -8.50 25.34
CA SER A 16 -12.26 -9.86 25.30
C SER A 16 -10.80 -9.90 25.77
N SER A 17 -10.36 -11.01 26.36
CA SER A 17 -9.00 -11.13 26.92
C SER A 17 -7.93 -10.86 25.87
N THR A 18 -7.02 -9.94 26.20
CA THR A 18 -5.88 -9.61 25.33
C THR A 18 -4.82 -10.72 25.35
N GLN A 19 -4.71 -11.45 26.47
CA GLN A 19 -3.77 -12.56 26.59
C GLN A 19 -4.16 -13.70 25.64
N ARG A 20 -5.43 -14.12 25.66
CA ARG A 20 -5.93 -15.13 24.71
C ARG A 20 -5.78 -14.70 23.25
N LEU A 21 -5.92 -13.41 22.95
CA LEU A 21 -5.69 -12.87 21.60
C LEU A 21 -4.21 -12.96 21.17
N LEU A 22 -3.28 -12.82 22.10
CA LEU A 22 -1.85 -13.05 21.87
C LEU A 22 -1.56 -14.55 21.70
N ASP A 23 -2.11 -15.39 22.58
CA ASP A 23 -1.90 -16.84 22.56
C ASP A 23 -2.42 -17.50 21.26
N MET A 24 -3.44 -16.92 20.62
CA MET A 24 -3.92 -17.34 19.30
C MET A 24 -2.98 -16.97 18.14
N GLY A 25 -1.96 -16.14 18.37
CA GLY A 25 -1.11 -15.62 17.29
C GLY A 25 -1.84 -14.69 16.31
N ALA A 26 -3.01 -14.16 16.70
CA ALA A 26 -3.87 -13.39 15.80
C ALA A 26 -3.32 -11.98 15.45
N HIS A 27 -2.25 -11.56 16.12
CA HIS A 27 -1.55 -10.32 15.84
C HIS A 27 -0.12 -10.40 16.34
N ASN A 28 0.76 -9.67 15.65
CA ASN A 28 2.16 -9.58 16.05
C ASN A 28 2.31 -8.87 17.41
N THR A 29 3.21 -9.41 18.21
CA THR A 29 3.76 -8.79 19.40
C THR A 29 4.56 -7.53 19.05
N VAL A 30 4.87 -6.72 20.06
CA VAL A 30 5.73 -5.54 19.87
C VAL A 30 7.10 -5.95 19.37
N GLN A 31 7.66 -7.03 19.91
CA GLN A 31 8.98 -7.54 19.54
C GLN A 31 9.01 -7.95 18.06
N GLU A 32 8.03 -8.73 17.60
CA GLU A 32 7.90 -9.11 16.20
C GLU A 32 7.71 -7.90 15.27
N LEU A 33 6.97 -6.87 15.71
CA LEU A 33 6.84 -5.62 14.94
C LEU A 33 8.15 -4.85 14.85
N VAL A 34 8.94 -4.81 15.94
CA VAL A 34 10.27 -4.19 15.95
C VAL A 34 11.21 -4.94 15.01
N GLU A 35 11.21 -6.27 15.06
CA GLU A 35 12.02 -7.12 14.19
C GLU A 35 11.61 -6.99 12.72
N ALA A 36 10.32 -7.01 12.42
CA ALA A 36 9.80 -6.78 11.07
C ALA A 36 10.17 -5.39 10.56
N HIS A 37 10.08 -4.37 11.42
CA HIS A 37 10.49 -3.02 11.07
C HIS A 37 12.00 -2.96 10.79
N LEU A 38 12.82 -3.54 11.65
CA LEU A 38 14.27 -3.60 11.51
C LEU A 38 14.68 -4.29 10.20
N SER A 39 14.05 -5.42 9.88
CA SER A 39 14.25 -6.15 8.62
C SER A 39 13.93 -5.28 7.41
N ASN A 40 12.78 -4.60 7.42
CA ASN A 40 12.39 -3.68 6.34
C ASN A 40 13.35 -2.50 6.20
N GLN A 41 13.85 -1.95 7.32
CA GLN A 41 14.83 -0.87 7.33
C GLN A 41 16.16 -1.33 6.70
N ARG A 42 16.62 -2.53 7.04
CA ARG A 42 17.83 -3.14 6.46
C ARG A 42 17.69 -3.34 4.96
N ILE A 43 16.55 -3.89 4.50
CA ILE A 43 16.25 -4.06 3.07
C ILE A 43 16.20 -2.71 2.36
N ARG A 44 15.60 -1.68 2.95
CA ARG A 44 15.56 -0.35 2.32
C ARG A 44 16.97 0.24 2.19
N LEU A 45 17.78 0.16 3.25
CA LEU A 45 19.15 0.68 3.24
C LEU A 45 20.03 -0.06 2.22
N SER A 46 19.87 -1.38 2.07
CA SER A 46 20.65 -2.17 1.10
C SER A 46 20.38 -1.81 -0.37
N HIS A 47 19.22 -1.22 -0.69
CA HIS A 47 18.91 -0.74 -2.04
C HIS A 47 19.68 0.53 -2.46
N THR A 48 20.28 1.26 -1.52
CA THR A 48 20.96 2.52 -1.82
C THR A 48 22.46 2.41 -1.58
N GLU A 49 23.27 3.13 -2.34
CA GLU A 49 24.72 3.15 -2.13
C GLU A 49 25.11 3.71 -0.75
N HIS A 50 24.48 4.82 -0.35
CA HIS A 50 24.71 5.40 0.96
C HIS A 50 24.26 4.46 2.09
N GLY A 51 23.08 3.84 1.98
CA GLY A 51 22.60 2.89 2.97
C GLY A 51 23.48 1.66 3.11
N ARG A 52 23.99 1.11 2.01
CA ARG A 52 25.00 0.03 2.02
C ARG A 52 26.28 0.45 2.77
N THR A 53 26.71 1.70 2.60
CA THR A 53 27.88 2.22 3.32
C THR A 53 27.62 2.28 4.83
N VAL A 54 26.44 2.75 5.24
CA VAL A 54 26.04 2.78 6.65
C VAL A 54 25.98 1.38 7.25
N LEU A 55 25.35 0.42 6.56
CA LEU A 55 25.25 -0.97 7.01
C LEU A 55 26.63 -1.61 7.21
N ARG A 56 27.58 -1.35 6.29
CA ARG A 56 28.96 -1.83 6.42
C ARG A 56 29.68 -1.23 7.63
N LYS A 57 29.48 0.06 7.91
CA LYS A 57 30.10 0.75 9.06
C LYS A 57 29.66 0.16 10.40
N ILE A 58 28.40 -0.26 10.52
CA ILE A 58 27.87 -0.89 11.74
C ILE A 58 28.11 -2.41 11.78
N GLY A 59 28.91 -2.95 10.85
CA GLY A 59 29.29 -4.36 10.81
C GLY A 59 28.17 -5.31 10.35
N TRP A 60 27.12 -4.79 9.73
CA TRP A 60 26.03 -5.64 9.24
C TRP A 60 26.33 -6.17 7.84
N GLN A 61 26.19 -7.48 7.67
CA GLN A 61 26.27 -8.11 6.36
C GLN A 61 25.15 -7.60 5.45
N ILE A 62 25.49 -7.29 4.21
CA ILE A 62 24.53 -6.82 3.22
C ILE A 62 24.26 -8.01 2.31
N GLU A 63 23.14 -8.68 2.53
CA GLU A 63 22.71 -9.70 1.58
C GLU A 63 22.43 -9.06 0.22
N PRO A 64 22.74 -9.76 -0.88
CA PRO A 64 22.34 -9.31 -2.21
C PRO A 64 20.83 -9.12 -2.18
N VAL A 65 20.37 -7.90 -2.47
CA VAL A 65 18.94 -7.67 -2.64
C VAL A 65 18.49 -8.55 -3.81
N PRO A 66 17.49 -9.44 -3.63
CA PRO A 66 16.96 -10.20 -4.75
C PRO A 66 16.45 -9.19 -5.78
N ILE A 67 17.09 -9.19 -6.95
CA ILE A 67 16.62 -8.43 -8.09
C ILE A 67 15.24 -8.98 -8.40
N LYS A 68 14.20 -8.22 -8.11
CA LYS A 68 12.86 -8.57 -8.57
C LYS A 68 12.95 -8.66 -10.09
N ALA A 69 12.52 -9.79 -10.65
CA ALA A 69 12.48 -9.95 -12.10
C ALA A 69 11.80 -8.72 -12.70
N ALA A 70 12.47 -8.07 -13.66
CA ALA A 70 11.86 -6.97 -14.38
C ALA A 70 10.60 -7.50 -15.06
N LEU A 71 9.50 -6.74 -15.00
CA LEU A 71 8.34 -7.09 -15.80
C LEU A 71 8.75 -7.07 -17.28
N PRO A 72 8.33 -8.08 -18.06
CA PRO A 72 8.45 -8.06 -19.51
C PRO A 72 7.92 -6.75 -20.11
N ASP A 73 8.58 -6.21 -21.13
CA ASP A 73 8.25 -4.88 -21.69
C ASP A 73 6.85 -4.85 -22.34
N ASP A 74 6.39 -5.97 -22.87
CA ASP A 74 5.03 -6.20 -23.37
C ASP A 74 3.97 -6.01 -22.29
N TRP A 75 4.26 -6.35 -21.03
CA TRP A 75 3.28 -6.18 -19.94
C TRP A 75 3.17 -4.71 -19.51
N LYS A 76 4.26 -3.93 -19.65
CA LYS A 76 4.27 -2.50 -19.31
C LYS A 76 3.37 -1.68 -20.24
N THR A 77 3.20 -2.11 -21.49
CA THR A 77 2.34 -1.44 -22.48
C THR A 77 0.90 -1.96 -22.44
N THR A 78 0.70 -3.20 -21.96
CA THR A 78 -0.64 -3.83 -21.86
C THR A 78 -1.54 -3.14 -20.84
N ILE A 79 -0.99 -2.63 -19.74
CA ILE A 79 -1.78 -1.95 -18.69
C ILE A 79 -1.53 -0.43 -18.77
N PRO A 80 -2.40 0.34 -19.44
CA PRO A 80 -2.26 1.79 -19.51
C PRO A 80 -2.53 2.43 -18.14
N THR A 81 -1.47 2.68 -17.37
CA THR A 81 -1.56 3.38 -16.09
C THR A 81 -1.52 4.89 -16.30
N LYS A 82 -2.60 5.60 -15.96
CA LYS A 82 -2.59 7.07 -15.97
C LYS A 82 -1.82 7.58 -14.76
N PRO A 83 -0.92 8.56 -14.92
CA PRO A 83 -0.16 9.10 -13.79
C PRO A 83 -1.07 9.75 -12.76
N LEU A 84 -0.69 9.62 -11.49
CA LEU A 84 -1.39 10.29 -10.39
C LEU A 84 -1.37 11.82 -10.60
N PRO A 85 -2.45 12.52 -10.21
CA PRO A 85 -2.52 13.97 -10.36
C PRO A 85 -1.41 14.64 -9.57
N ARG A 86 -0.64 15.51 -10.25
CA ARG A 86 0.38 16.37 -9.64
C ARG A 86 -0.28 17.64 -9.10
N ASN A 87 0.33 18.26 -8.09
CA ASN A 87 -0.12 19.53 -7.48
C ASN A 87 -1.56 19.48 -6.91
N MET A 88 -1.87 18.45 -6.10
CA MET A 88 -3.18 18.27 -5.46
C MET A 88 -3.18 18.70 -3.99
N THR A 89 -3.07 20.00 -3.74
CA THR A 89 -3.04 20.56 -2.39
C THR A 89 -4.38 20.35 -1.68
N PRO A 90 -4.41 19.75 -0.47
CA PRO A 90 -5.63 19.67 0.33
C PRO A 90 -6.25 21.06 0.56
N GLY A 91 -7.57 21.17 0.44
CA GLY A 91 -8.31 22.42 0.64
C GLY A 91 -8.35 23.39 -0.55
N LYS A 92 -7.33 23.41 -1.41
CA LYS A 92 -7.27 24.31 -2.58
C LYS A 92 -7.75 23.67 -3.89
N ASP A 93 -7.42 22.39 -4.10
CA ASP A 93 -7.65 21.73 -5.38
C ASP A 93 -8.90 20.82 -5.39
N GLY A 94 -9.92 21.15 -4.58
CA GLY A 94 -11.15 20.35 -4.44
C GLY A 94 -11.90 20.18 -5.76
N GLU A 95 -12.03 21.24 -6.54
CA GLU A 95 -12.67 21.22 -7.86
C GLU A 95 -11.91 20.35 -8.86
N LYS A 96 -10.57 20.34 -8.80
CA LYS A 96 -9.76 19.46 -9.65
C LYS A 96 -9.95 17.99 -9.27
N ARG A 97 -10.16 17.70 -7.97
CA ARG A 97 -10.44 16.33 -7.47
C ARG A 97 -11.77 15.80 -8.00
N THR A 98 -12.78 16.65 -8.14
CA THR A 98 -14.12 16.24 -8.61
C THR A 98 -14.23 16.28 -10.15
N ALA A 99 -13.55 17.21 -10.82
CA ALA A 99 -13.54 17.30 -12.28
C ALA A 99 -12.84 16.11 -12.95
N ARG A 100 -11.76 15.59 -12.34
CA ARG A 100 -10.98 14.48 -12.91
C ARG A 100 -11.75 13.16 -13.05
N PRO A 101 -12.43 12.61 -12.02
CA PRO A 101 -13.21 11.39 -12.17
C PRO A 101 -14.34 11.59 -13.18
N LYS A 102 -14.99 12.76 -13.24
CA LYS A 102 -15.99 13.09 -14.27
C LYS A 102 -15.40 13.05 -15.68
N ALA A 103 -14.21 13.63 -15.88
CA ALA A 103 -13.52 13.60 -17.17
C ALA A 103 -13.04 12.18 -17.57
N ILE A 104 -12.67 11.36 -16.59
CA ILE A 104 -12.31 9.95 -16.81
C ILE A 104 -13.55 9.13 -17.16
N ALA A 105 -14.64 9.29 -16.41
CA ALA A 105 -15.92 8.63 -16.67
C ALA A 105 -16.43 8.94 -18.07
N ARG A 106 -16.50 10.22 -18.46
CA ARG A 106 -16.92 10.64 -19.80
C ARG A 106 -16.05 10.05 -20.92
N LYS A 107 -14.75 9.86 -20.70
CA LYS A 107 -13.85 9.23 -21.70
C LYS A 107 -14.01 7.72 -21.80
N LEU A 108 -14.63 7.09 -20.80
CA LEU A 108 -14.76 5.64 -20.68
C LEU A 108 -16.21 5.15 -20.79
N GLU A 109 -17.19 6.07 -20.85
CA GLU A 109 -18.63 5.80 -20.98
C GLU A 109 -18.96 4.91 -22.20
N GLU A 110 -18.20 5.02 -23.28
CA GLU A 110 -18.39 4.22 -24.50
C GLU A 110 -17.79 2.80 -24.41
N ASN A 111 -17.03 2.49 -23.35
CA ASN A 111 -16.36 1.20 -23.22
C ASN A 111 -17.18 0.19 -22.41
N ARG A 112 -17.85 -0.73 -23.12
CA ARG A 112 -18.72 -1.78 -22.55
C ARG A 112 -18.00 -2.81 -21.66
N ARG A 113 -16.66 -2.79 -21.61
CA ARG A 113 -15.82 -3.65 -20.76
C ARG A 113 -15.20 -2.91 -19.57
N LEU A 114 -15.74 -1.74 -19.22
CA LEU A 114 -15.27 -0.97 -18.07
C LEU A 114 -15.69 -1.63 -16.76
N LEU A 115 -14.70 -2.09 -15.99
CA LEU A 115 -14.89 -2.56 -14.62
C LEU A 115 -14.32 -1.51 -13.66
N TYR A 116 -15.15 -1.07 -12.71
CA TYR A 116 -14.71 -0.24 -11.59
C TYR A 116 -14.30 -1.16 -10.45
N ALA A 117 -13.02 -1.13 -10.08
CA ALA A 117 -12.57 -1.72 -8.83
C ALA A 117 -12.43 -0.61 -7.78
N ASP A 118 -13.12 -0.75 -6.65
CA ASP A 118 -12.90 0.11 -5.48
C ASP A 118 -11.54 -0.23 -4.88
N ALA A 119 -10.54 0.53 -5.28
CA ALA A 119 -9.20 0.45 -4.70
C ALA A 119 -9.01 1.60 -3.71
N SER A 120 -9.93 1.80 -2.76
CA SER A 120 -9.59 2.11 -1.36
C SER A 120 -10.85 2.44 -0.55
N LEU A 121 -11.38 1.44 0.15
CA LEU A 121 -12.27 1.69 1.29
C LEU A 121 -11.46 2.27 2.47
N ARG A 122 -11.12 3.56 2.41
CA ARG A 122 -11.07 4.38 3.63
C ARG A 122 -12.51 4.77 3.94
N LYS A 123 -12.95 4.50 5.17
CA LYS A 123 -14.31 4.73 5.71
C LYS A 123 -14.94 6.13 5.49
N HIS A 124 -14.29 7.07 4.79
CA HIS A 124 -14.76 8.46 4.61
C HIS A 124 -14.37 9.09 3.25
N SER A 125 -14.26 8.35 2.16
CA SER A 125 -14.13 8.99 0.83
C SER A 125 -14.81 8.18 -0.26
N ASP A 126 -15.86 8.75 -0.85
CA ASP A 126 -16.75 8.09 -1.81
C ASP A 126 -16.16 7.78 -3.18
N HIS A 127 -14.89 8.11 -3.47
CA HIS A 127 -14.39 8.01 -4.85
C HIS A 127 -12.94 7.51 -4.93
N ALA A 128 -12.78 6.22 -5.18
CA ALA A 128 -11.57 5.64 -5.75
C ALA A 128 -11.95 4.74 -6.93
N ALA A 129 -11.51 5.10 -8.14
CA ALA A 129 -11.71 4.30 -9.34
C ALA A 129 -10.35 3.77 -9.81
N VAL A 130 -10.18 2.45 -9.79
CA VAL A 130 -9.14 1.78 -10.55
C VAL A 130 -9.79 1.10 -11.74
N VAL A 131 -9.22 1.37 -12.92
CA VAL A 131 -9.66 0.84 -14.21
C VAL A 131 -8.68 -0.25 -14.60
N VAL A 132 -9.18 -1.48 -14.69
CA VAL A 132 -8.45 -2.61 -15.30
C VAL A 132 -9.12 -2.89 -16.64
N THR A 133 -8.41 -2.68 -17.73
CA THR A 133 -8.85 -3.05 -19.08
C THR A 133 -8.12 -4.31 -19.50
N SER A 134 -8.87 -5.34 -19.94
CA SER A 134 -8.34 -6.57 -20.57
C SER A 134 -7.99 -6.35 -22.04
#